data_AF-A0A1H0LT91-F1
#
_entry.id   AF-A0A1H0LT91-F1
#
_cell.length_a   1.000
_cell.length_b   1.000
_cell.length_c   1.000
_cell.angle_alpha   90.00
_cell.angle_beta   90.00
_cell.angle_gamma   90.00
#
_symmetry.space_group_name_H-M   'P 1'
#
loop_
_entity.id
_entity.type
_entity.pdbx_description
1 polymer ?
#
loop_
_entity_poly.entity_id
_entity_poly.type
_entity_poly.pdbx_seq_one_letter_code
_entity_poly.pdbx_strand_id
1 'polypeptide(L)'
;MKSNLDINNSQARILFVLSKFKELNINKLVQELSLSKSTLTSMLDRLEKLGYLKKKSNHLDKRETIINITEDGEKIAETYNSIVDEMSLVYICQVSAQTKLLLDKLYPLTEINKSSHKPRFGKKKLIMGYTQAASFPFLFRSYFKYTAKHLKGMGLEHYKTLVARKMFNRNSAKMDKIF
;
A
#
# COMPACT_ATOMS: atom_id res chain seq x y z
N MET A 1 2.37 -13.46 -12.42
CA MET A 1 1.65 -13.24 -13.70
C MET A 1 2.33 -12.09 -14.41
N LYS A 2 2.99 -12.31 -15.56
CA LYS A 2 3.48 -11.21 -16.41
C LYS A 2 2.27 -10.72 -17.20
N SER A 3 1.69 -9.59 -16.83
CA SER A 3 0.77 -8.89 -17.73
C SER A 3 1.58 -8.35 -18.91
N ASN A 4 1.23 -8.74 -20.14
CA ASN A 4 1.76 -8.18 -21.40
C ASN A 4 1.29 -6.73 -21.60
N LEU A 5 1.56 -5.87 -20.63
CA LEU A 5 1.29 -4.44 -20.70
C LEU A 5 2.64 -3.76 -21.00
N ASP A 6 2.72 -3.01 -22.10
CA ASP A 6 3.92 -2.26 -22.51
C ASP A 6 4.22 -1.03 -21.61
N ILE A 7 3.59 -0.99 -20.44
CA ILE A 7 3.66 0.06 -19.44
C ILE A 7 4.01 -0.50 -18.07
N ASN A 8 4.71 0.29 -17.27
CA ASN A 8 5.05 -0.07 -15.89
C ASN A 8 3.95 0.32 -14.89
N ASN A 9 4.08 -0.10 -13.63
CA ASN A 9 3.11 0.21 -12.57
C ASN A 9 2.85 1.71 -12.37
N SER A 10 3.87 2.56 -12.51
CA SER A 10 3.69 4.02 -12.34
C SER A 10 2.88 4.62 -13.48
N GLN A 11 3.12 4.16 -14.72
CA GLN A 11 2.37 4.55 -15.90
C GLN A 11 0.92 4.04 -15.86
N ALA A 12 0.71 2.80 -15.44
CA ALA A 12 -0.62 2.25 -15.26
C ALA A 12 -1.43 3.02 -14.20
N ARG A 13 -0.77 3.45 -13.11
CA ARG A 13 -1.37 4.30 -12.08
C ARG A 13 -1.78 5.68 -12.62
N ILE A 14 -1.02 6.26 -13.55
CA ILE A 14 -1.42 7.51 -14.23
C ILE A 14 -2.72 7.32 -15.01
N LEU A 15 -2.81 6.26 -15.81
CA LEU A 15 -4.03 5.95 -16.58
C LEU A 15 -5.23 5.66 -15.66
N PHE A 16 -5.01 4.97 -14.54
CA PHE A 16 -6.06 4.74 -13.54
C PHE A 16 -6.60 6.05 -12.95
N VAL A 17 -5.73 7.00 -12.58
CA VAL A 17 -6.19 8.30 -12.08
C VAL A 17 -6.95 9.04 -13.17
N LEU A 18 -6.40 9.09 -14.39
CA LEU A 18 -7.05 9.78 -15.50
C LEU A 18 -8.41 9.17 -15.87
N SER A 19 -8.62 7.85 -15.76
CA SER A 19 -9.93 7.23 -16.06
C SER A 19 -11.02 7.63 -15.06
N LYS A 20 -10.66 8.04 -13.83
CA LYS A 20 -11.62 8.54 -12.83
C LYS A 20 -12.06 9.97 -13.07
N PHE A 21 -11.16 10.82 -13.59
CA PHE A 21 -11.40 12.24 -13.78
C PHE A 21 -11.65 12.65 -15.24
N LYS A 22 -11.36 11.75 -16.19
CA LYS A 22 -11.35 11.92 -17.67
C LYS A 22 -10.35 12.96 -18.19
N GLU A 23 -10.18 14.06 -17.47
CA GLU A 23 -9.22 15.11 -17.76
C GLU A 23 -8.66 15.75 -16.50
N LEU A 24 -7.35 16.00 -16.49
CA LEU A 24 -6.67 16.67 -15.39
C LEU A 24 -5.54 17.55 -15.90
N ASN A 25 -5.31 18.68 -15.24
CA ASN A 25 -4.08 19.43 -15.46
C ASN A 25 -2.88 18.73 -14.79
N ILE A 26 -1.67 19.01 -15.28
CA ILE A 26 -0.45 18.34 -14.80
C ILE A 26 -0.18 18.58 -13.30
N ASN A 27 -0.57 19.73 -12.76
CA ASN A 27 -0.36 20.08 -11.35
C ASN A 27 -1.25 19.23 -10.43
N LYS A 28 -2.51 19.01 -10.81
CA LYS A 28 -3.42 18.10 -10.10
C LYS A 28 -2.91 16.67 -10.19
N LEU A 29 -2.43 16.22 -11.34
CA LEU A 29 -1.81 14.88 -11.46
C LEU A 29 -0.61 14.69 -10.53
N VAL A 30 0.25 15.69 -10.40
CA VAL A 30 1.37 15.68 -9.44
C VAL A 30 0.87 15.49 -8.01
N GLN A 31 -0.19 16.20 -7.62
CA GLN A 31 -0.78 16.11 -6.28
C GLN A 31 -1.40 14.73 -6.03
N GLU A 32 -2.24 14.25 -6.94
CA GLU A 32 -2.92 12.95 -6.83
C GLU A 32 -1.93 11.77 -6.79
N LEU A 33 -0.90 11.82 -7.63
CA LEU A 33 0.06 10.72 -7.74
C LEU A 33 1.20 10.81 -6.73
N SER A 34 1.40 11.99 -6.12
CA SER A 34 2.54 12.30 -5.25
C SER A 34 3.91 12.04 -5.93
N LEU A 35 4.00 12.40 -7.21
CA LEU A 35 5.21 12.24 -8.04
C LEU A 35 5.88 13.60 -8.29
N SER A 36 7.19 13.60 -8.54
CA SER A 36 7.87 14.81 -9.01
C SER A 36 7.39 15.19 -10.42
N LYS A 37 7.41 16.48 -10.75
CA LYS A 37 7.00 16.98 -12.08
C LYS A 37 7.85 16.39 -13.20
N SER A 38 9.16 16.28 -13.01
CA SER A 38 10.08 15.72 -14.02
C SER A 38 9.81 14.24 -14.29
N THR A 39 9.56 13.45 -13.23
CA THR A 39 9.19 12.03 -13.36
C THR A 39 7.86 11.88 -14.10
N LEU A 40 6.86 12.70 -13.74
CA LEU A 40 5.54 12.65 -14.37
C LEU A 40 5.62 12.99 -15.87
N THR A 41 6.35 14.04 -16.26
CA THR A 41 6.48 14.44 -17.66
C THR A 41 7.02 13.30 -18.53
N SER A 42 8.12 12.66 -18.11
CA SER A 42 8.70 11.53 -18.86
C SER A 42 7.72 10.36 -19.02
N MET A 43 6.91 10.09 -18.00
CA MET A 43 5.88 9.04 -18.07
C MET A 43 4.73 9.43 -19.01
N LEU A 44 4.29 10.69 -18.97
CA LEU A 44 3.24 11.21 -19.84
C LEU A 44 3.67 11.18 -21.32
N ASP A 45 4.92 11.56 -21.62
CA ASP A 45 5.47 11.51 -22.98
C ASP A 45 5.44 10.10 -23.56
N ARG A 46 5.81 9.10 -22.75
CA ARG A 46 5.75 7.69 -23.17
C ARG A 46 4.32 7.20 -23.37
N LEU A 47 3.40 7.55 -22.48
CA LEU A 47 1.99 7.18 -22.60
C LEU A 47 1.32 7.83 -23.81
N GLU A 48 1.69 9.07 -24.13
CA GLU A 48 1.25 9.78 -25.34
C GLU A 48 1.77 9.08 -26.60
N LYS A 49 3.05 8.71 -26.63
CA LYS A 49 3.66 7.98 -27.75
C LYS A 49 3.00 6.60 -27.98
N LEU A 50 2.51 5.97 -26.93
CA LEU A 50 1.77 4.71 -26.99
C LEU A 50 0.28 4.91 -27.34
N GLY A 51 -0.20 6.15 -27.46
CA GLY A 51 -1.58 6.47 -27.84
C GLY A 51 -2.60 6.38 -26.70
N TYR A 52 -2.16 6.22 -25.44
CA TYR A 52 -3.05 6.04 -24.28
C TYR A 52 -3.55 7.35 -23.66
N LEU A 53 -2.95 8.47 -24.02
CA LEU A 53 -3.39 9.80 -23.60
C LEU A 53 -3.10 10.84 -24.67
N LYS A 54 -3.69 12.03 -24.50
CA LYS A 54 -3.43 13.22 -25.33
C LYS A 54 -3.18 14.43 -24.43
N LYS A 55 -2.19 15.25 -24.78
CA LYS A 55 -1.98 16.55 -24.15
C LYS A 55 -2.65 17.65 -24.97
N LYS A 56 -3.36 18.54 -24.29
CA LYS A 56 -3.95 19.74 -24.88
C LYS A 56 -3.51 20.97 -24.10
N SER A 57 -3.24 22.07 -24.81
CA SER A 57 -3.12 23.37 -24.16
C SER A 57 -4.51 23.82 -23.72
N ASN A 58 -4.62 24.31 -22.49
CA ASN A 58 -5.88 24.88 -22.01
C ASN A 58 -6.22 26.13 -22.84
N HIS A 59 -7.45 26.22 -23.32
CA HIS A 59 -7.94 27.35 -24.12
C HIS A 59 -7.99 28.66 -23.32
N LEU A 60 -8.12 28.57 -21.98
CA LEU A 60 -8.22 29.73 -21.08
C LEU A 60 -6.85 30.21 -20.57
N ASP A 61 -5.89 29.30 -20.37
CA ASP A 61 -4.49 29.64 -20.05
C ASP A 61 -3.54 28.69 -20.80
N LYS A 62 -2.87 29.19 -21.85
CA LYS A 62 -1.94 28.39 -22.66
C LYS A 62 -0.74 27.83 -21.86
N ARG A 63 -0.50 28.33 -20.64
CA ARG A 63 0.54 27.81 -19.74
C ARG A 63 0.10 26.54 -19.01
N GLU A 64 -1.19 26.21 -19.04
CA GLU A 64 -1.71 24.97 -18.49
C GLU A 64 -1.82 23.89 -19.57
N THR A 65 -1.30 22.72 -19.24
CA THR A 65 -1.46 21.51 -20.03
C THR A 65 -2.51 20.62 -19.38
N ILE A 66 -3.55 20.31 -20.13
CA ILE A 66 -4.60 19.36 -19.80
C ILE A 66 -4.22 18.01 -20.40
N ILE A 67 -4.37 16.95 -19.61
CA ILE A 67 -4.12 15.57 -19.99
C ILE A 67 -5.47 14.87 -20.09
N ASN A 68 -5.80 14.33 -21.25
CA ASN A 68 -6.99 13.51 -21.49
C ASN A 68 -6.57 12.06 -21.73
N ILE A 69 -7.28 11.12 -21.12
CA ILE A 69 -7.14 9.70 -21.46
C ILE A 69 -7.83 9.40 -22.80
N THR A 70 -7.30 8.43 -23.56
CA THR A 70 -7.96 7.90 -24.76
C THR A 70 -8.76 6.65 -24.42
N GLU A 71 -9.65 6.21 -25.31
CA GLU A 71 -10.38 4.94 -25.14
C GLU A 71 -9.43 3.74 -24.93
N ASP A 72 -8.31 3.71 -25.65
CA ASP A 72 -7.32 2.65 -25.46
C ASP A 72 -6.60 2.77 -24.11
N GLY A 73 -6.37 4.00 -23.64
CA GLY A 73 -5.89 4.23 -22.27
C GLY A 73 -6.87 3.76 -21.20
N GLU A 74 -8.18 3.92 -21.41
CA GLU A 74 -9.22 3.44 -20.50
C GLU A 74 -9.26 1.91 -20.42
N LYS A 75 -9.18 1.20 -21.55
CA LYS A 75 -9.11 -0.27 -21.58
C LYS A 75 -7.92 -0.81 -20.79
N ILE A 76 -6.78 -0.13 -20.90
CA ILE A 76 -5.57 -0.49 -20.15
C ILE A 76 -5.75 -0.20 -18.65
N ALA A 77 -6.38 0.92 -18.30
CA ALA A 77 -6.69 1.25 -16.91
C ALA A 77 -7.64 0.24 -16.27
N GLU A 78 -8.66 -0.24 -17.01
CA GLU A 78 -9.58 -1.29 -16.55
C GLU A 78 -8.85 -2.61 -16.33
N THR A 79 -8.03 -3.04 -17.31
CA THR A 79 -7.22 -4.26 -17.18
C THR A 79 -6.30 -4.18 -15.96
N TYR A 80 -5.64 -3.04 -15.77
CA TYR A 80 -4.81 -2.80 -14.60
C TYR A 80 -5.62 -2.86 -13.30
N ASN A 81 -6.82 -2.27 -13.28
CA ASN A 81 -7.66 -2.27 -12.09
C ASN A 81 -8.10 -3.69 -11.69
N SER A 82 -8.49 -4.53 -12.65
CA SER A 82 -8.81 -5.95 -12.38
C SER A 82 -7.61 -6.69 -11.79
N ILE A 83 -6.40 -6.46 -12.32
CA ILE A 83 -5.16 -7.05 -11.78
C ILE A 83 -4.88 -6.52 -10.37
N VAL A 84 -5.07 -5.23 -10.12
CA VAL A 84 -4.89 -4.63 -8.79
C VAL A 84 -5.92 -5.16 -7.80
N ASP A 85 -7.18 -5.32 -8.19
CA ASP A 85 -8.26 -5.84 -7.35
C ASP A 85 -7.95 -7.30 -6.97
N GLU A 86 -7.54 -8.14 -7.92
CA GLU A 86 -7.08 -9.51 -7.64
C GLU A 86 -5.84 -9.53 -6.72
N MET A 87 -4.84 -8.68 -6.99
CA MET A 87 -3.66 -8.58 -6.13
C MET A 87 -3.98 -8.01 -4.75
N SER A 88 -4.97 -7.12 -4.63
CA SER A 88 -5.39 -6.52 -3.37
C SER A 88 -5.98 -7.58 -2.44
N LEU A 89 -6.72 -8.56 -2.99
CA LEU A 89 -7.21 -9.72 -2.25
C LEU A 89 -6.03 -10.57 -1.75
N VAL A 90 -5.00 -10.78 -2.57
CA VAL A 90 -3.78 -11.49 -2.14
C VAL A 90 -3.06 -10.70 -1.03
N TYR A 91 -2.95 -9.38 -1.15
CA TYR A 91 -2.33 -8.51 -0.14
C TYR A 91 -3.11 -8.48 1.18
N ILE A 92 -4.45 -8.37 1.11
CA ILE A 92 -5.35 -8.40 2.27
C ILE A 92 -5.33 -9.79 2.92
N CYS A 93 -5.22 -10.87 2.14
CA CYS A 93 -5.06 -12.22 2.69
C CYS A 93 -3.70 -12.44 3.40
N GLN A 94 -2.68 -11.61 3.13
CA GLN A 94 -1.39 -11.68 3.82
C GLN A 94 -1.34 -10.92 5.14
N VAL A 95 -2.25 -9.96 5.36
CA VAL A 95 -2.31 -9.16 6.59
C VAL A 95 -3.65 -9.39 7.24
N SER A 96 -3.67 -10.09 8.37
CA SER A 96 -4.91 -10.31 9.10
C SER A 96 -5.61 -8.97 9.40
N ALA A 97 -6.94 -8.95 9.46
CA ALA A 97 -7.71 -7.74 9.77
C ALA A 97 -7.20 -7.05 11.06
N GLN A 98 -6.78 -7.83 12.06
CA GLN A 98 -6.21 -7.31 13.30
C GLN A 98 -4.87 -6.58 13.06
N THR A 99 -4.02 -7.11 12.20
CA THR A 99 -2.74 -6.47 11.86
C THR A 99 -2.97 -5.18 11.08
N LYS A 100 -3.92 -5.16 10.13
CA LYS A 100 -4.30 -3.94 9.42
C LYS A 100 -4.76 -2.84 10.38
N LEU A 101 -5.70 -3.17 11.28
CA LEU A 101 -6.21 -2.23 12.28
C LEU A 101 -5.10 -1.71 13.22
N LEU A 102 -4.13 -2.57 13.57
CA LEU A 102 -2.97 -2.15 14.35
C LEU A 102 -2.11 -1.14 13.57
N LEU A 103 -1.82 -1.42 12.29
CA LEU A 103 -1.04 -0.53 11.43
C LEU A 103 -1.75 0.82 11.26
N ASP A 104 -3.06 0.82 11.02
CA ASP A 104 -3.88 2.03 10.89
C ASP A 104 -3.81 2.92 12.15
N LYS A 105 -3.76 2.31 13.35
CA LYS A 105 -3.60 3.04 14.62
C LYS A 105 -2.19 3.55 14.86
N LEU A 106 -1.17 2.84 14.37
CA LEU A 106 0.23 3.22 14.52
C LEU A 106 0.66 4.26 13.50
N TYR A 107 0.05 4.28 12.32
CA TYR A 107 0.44 5.16 11.22
C TYR A 107 0.43 6.66 11.59
N PRO A 108 -0.56 7.21 12.34
CA PRO A 108 -0.54 8.59 12.83
C PRO A 108 0.61 8.92 13.80
N LEU A 109 1.26 7.91 14.36
CA LEU A 109 2.44 8.07 15.22
C LEU A 109 3.75 8.14 14.43
N THR A 110 3.66 8.07 13.09
CA THR A 110 4.79 8.30 12.18
C THR A 110 4.70 9.68 11.54
N GLU A 111 5.85 10.24 11.14
CA GLU A 111 5.90 11.49 10.39
C GLU A 111 5.15 11.32 9.06
N ILE A 112 4.18 12.20 8.81
CA ILE A 112 3.30 12.17 7.63
C ILE A 112 4.03 12.60 6.35
N ASN A 113 5.28 13.09 6.45
CA ASN A 113 6.07 13.51 5.30
C ASN A 113 6.44 12.32 4.41
N LYS A 114 5.87 12.32 3.20
CA LYS A 114 5.76 11.24 2.18
C LYS A 114 7.07 10.65 1.63
N SER A 115 8.20 10.79 2.32
CA SER A 115 9.49 10.19 1.93
C SER A 115 10.20 9.46 3.05
N SER A 116 9.87 9.73 4.32
CA SER A 116 10.46 9.02 5.45
C SER A 116 9.40 8.71 6.50
N HIS A 117 8.97 7.44 6.58
CA HIS A 117 8.12 6.92 7.65
C HIS A 117 8.89 6.87 8.98
N LYS A 118 9.28 8.02 9.50
CA LYS A 118 10.02 8.13 10.75
C LYS A 118 9.03 8.08 11.91
N PRO A 119 9.12 7.11 12.83
CA PRO A 119 8.25 7.08 14.00
C PRO A 119 8.58 8.23 14.95
N ARG A 120 7.56 8.96 15.42
CA ARG A 120 7.70 10.06 16.40
C ARG A 120 8.22 9.59 17.75
N PHE A 121 8.03 8.31 18.06
CA PHE A 121 8.52 7.67 19.27
C PHE A 121 9.94 7.10 19.15
N GLY A 122 10.61 7.29 18.00
CA GLY A 122 11.93 6.72 17.74
C GLY A 122 11.92 5.20 17.71
N LYS A 123 13.02 4.57 18.15
CA LYS A 123 13.13 3.11 18.23
C LYS A 123 12.69 2.60 19.61
N LYS A 124 11.78 1.62 19.64
CA LYS A 124 11.28 1.00 20.88
C LYS A 124 11.33 -0.52 20.78
N LYS A 125 11.58 -1.18 21.91
CA LYS A 125 11.47 -2.64 22.03
C LYS A 125 10.00 -3.06 21.98
N LEU A 126 9.69 -4.07 21.17
CA LEU A 126 8.35 -4.60 20.96
C LEU A 126 8.20 -5.97 21.64
N ILE A 127 7.23 -6.05 22.56
CA ILE A 127 6.74 -7.33 23.09
C ILE A 127 5.38 -7.59 22.45
N MET A 128 5.23 -8.75 21.83
CA MET A 128 3.97 -9.15 21.18
C MET A 128 3.28 -10.23 21.99
N GLY A 129 2.05 -9.96 22.43
CA GLY A 129 1.20 -10.94 23.10
C GLY A 129 0.17 -11.51 22.13
N TYR A 130 0.10 -12.83 22.04
CA TYR A 130 -0.90 -13.54 21.24
C TYR A 130 -1.66 -14.54 22.10
N THR A 131 -2.92 -14.74 21.75
CA THR A 131 -3.81 -15.74 22.34
C THR A 131 -4.20 -16.71 21.25
N GLN A 132 -4.10 -18.02 21.49
CA GLN A 132 -4.56 -19.02 20.53
C GLN A 132 -5.32 -20.15 21.23
N ALA A 133 -6.39 -20.60 20.58
CA ALA A 133 -7.14 -21.79 21.00
C ALA A 133 -6.30 -23.07 20.84
N ALA A 134 -5.46 -23.11 19.80
CA ALA A 134 -4.61 -24.26 19.52
C ALA A 134 -3.57 -24.50 20.63
N SER A 135 -3.41 -25.78 20.99
CA SER A 135 -2.40 -26.25 21.95
C SER A 135 -0.97 -26.15 21.43
N PHE A 136 -0.78 -25.96 20.11
CA PHE A 136 0.52 -26.03 19.44
C PHE A 136 1.17 -24.64 19.31
N PRO A 137 2.26 -24.32 20.03
CA PRO A 137 2.87 -22.98 20.06
C PRO A 137 3.49 -22.56 18.72
N PHE A 138 3.81 -23.53 17.85
CA PHE A 138 4.48 -23.27 16.57
C PHE A 138 3.51 -22.95 15.43
N LEU A 139 2.21 -23.21 15.60
CA LEU A 139 1.21 -23.16 14.53
C LEU A 139 1.22 -21.82 13.77
N PHE A 140 1.38 -20.71 14.49
CA PHE A 140 1.40 -19.35 13.92
C PHE A 140 2.76 -18.67 14.02
N ARG A 141 3.84 -19.42 14.30
CA ARG A 141 5.18 -18.83 14.51
C ARG A 141 5.65 -18.02 13.30
N SER A 142 5.38 -18.52 12.08
CA SER A 142 5.71 -17.80 10.84
C SER A 142 4.94 -16.49 10.72
N TYR A 143 3.65 -16.50 11.07
CA TYR A 143 2.80 -15.31 11.09
C TYR A 143 3.27 -14.28 12.12
N PHE A 144 3.61 -14.69 13.33
CA PHE A 144 4.15 -13.79 14.37
C PHE A 144 5.47 -13.16 13.93
N LYS A 145 6.38 -13.95 13.34
CA LYS A 145 7.65 -13.45 12.79
C LYS A 145 7.42 -12.48 11.63
N TYR A 146 6.49 -12.78 10.74
CA TYR A 146 6.13 -11.91 9.62
C TYR A 146 5.59 -10.57 10.12
N THR A 147 4.64 -10.60 11.07
CA THR A 147 4.08 -9.38 11.68
C THR A 147 5.15 -8.54 12.37
N ALA A 148 6.02 -9.18 13.17
CA ALA A 148 7.12 -8.51 13.85
C ALA A 148 8.09 -7.80 12.87
N LYS A 149 8.38 -8.42 11.71
CA LYS A 149 9.24 -7.82 10.68
C LYS A 149 8.64 -6.54 10.10
N HIS A 150 7.34 -6.50 9.86
CA HIS A 150 6.67 -5.29 9.34
C HIS A 150 6.73 -4.13 10.32
N LEU A 151 6.57 -4.40 11.62
CA LEU A 151 6.62 -3.38 12.65
C LEU A 151 8.02 -2.78 12.84
N LYS A 152 9.08 -3.49 12.43
CA LYS A 152 10.46 -2.96 12.44
C LYS A 152 10.61 -1.69 11.61
N GLY A 153 9.91 -1.58 10.47
CA GLY A 153 9.92 -0.38 9.62
C GLY A 153 9.35 0.85 10.33
N MET A 154 8.50 0.64 11.34
CA MET A 154 7.91 1.69 12.19
C MET A 154 8.75 1.96 13.45
N GLY A 155 10.00 1.48 13.53
CA GLY A 155 10.87 1.63 14.71
C GLY A 155 10.48 0.75 15.90
N LEU A 156 9.60 -0.22 15.73
CA LEU A 156 9.28 -1.22 16.75
C LEU A 156 10.17 -2.45 16.56
N GLU A 157 11.24 -2.54 17.33
CA GLU A 157 12.22 -3.62 17.25
C GLU A 157 11.76 -4.81 18.11
N HIS A 158 11.45 -5.93 17.46
CA HIS A 158 10.99 -7.16 18.13
C HIS A 158 11.96 -7.61 19.22
N TYR A 159 11.44 -7.79 20.43
CA TYR A 159 12.19 -8.25 21.60
C TYR A 159 11.74 -9.64 22.06
N LYS A 160 10.44 -9.83 22.28
CA LYS A 160 9.87 -11.12 22.75
C LYS A 160 8.47 -11.31 22.20
N THR A 161 8.11 -12.55 21.90
CA THR A 161 6.72 -12.95 21.63
C THR A 161 6.25 -13.85 22.75
N LEU A 162 5.11 -13.50 23.34
CA LEU A 162 4.39 -14.28 24.34
C LEU A 162 3.17 -14.89 23.67
N VAL A 163 2.99 -16.20 23.78
CA VAL A 163 1.86 -16.91 23.19
C VAL A 163 1.20 -17.71 24.29
N ALA A 164 -0.01 -17.31 24.66
CA ALA A 164 -0.84 -18.10 25.55
C ALA A 164 -1.77 -18.99 24.71
N ARG A 165 -1.92 -20.23 25.15
CA ARG A 165 -2.55 -21.34 24.41
C ARG A 165 -3.75 -21.88 25.17
N LYS A 166 -4.56 -22.72 24.51
CA LYS A 166 -5.74 -23.38 25.10
C LYS A 166 -6.71 -22.39 25.77
N MET A 167 -6.82 -21.17 25.23
CA MET A 167 -7.73 -20.14 25.75
C MET A 167 -9.18 -20.39 25.31
N PHE A 168 -9.79 -21.37 25.96
CA PHE A 168 -11.23 -21.60 25.90
C PHE A 168 -11.95 -21.03 27.14
N ASN A 169 -11.21 -20.80 28.24
CA ASN A 169 -11.75 -20.38 29.53
C ASN A 169 -11.00 -19.14 30.08
N ARG A 170 -11.69 -18.35 30.91
CA ARG A 170 -11.17 -17.10 31.50
C ARG A 170 -9.87 -17.26 32.31
N ASN A 171 -9.61 -18.46 32.86
CA ASN A 171 -8.43 -18.78 33.67
C ASN A 171 -7.30 -19.47 32.89
N SER A 172 -7.47 -19.74 31.59
CA SER A 172 -6.50 -20.51 30.80
C SER A 172 -5.10 -19.87 30.77
N ALA A 173 -5.00 -18.54 30.81
CA ALA A 173 -3.73 -17.81 30.80
C ALA A 173 -2.88 -18.02 32.08
N LYS A 174 -3.51 -18.32 33.24
CA LYS A 174 -2.78 -18.64 34.49
C LYS A 174 -2.23 -20.06 34.48
N MET A 175 -2.85 -20.97 33.72
CA MET A 175 -2.45 -22.38 33.64
C MET A 175 -1.36 -22.63 32.61
N ASP A 176 -1.22 -21.75 31.61
CA ASP A 176 -0.13 -21.81 30.64
C ASP A 176 1.14 -21.23 31.26
N LYS A 177 2.04 -22.11 31.74
CA LYS A 177 3.29 -21.77 32.46
C LYS A 177 4.37 -21.11 31.58
N ILE A 178 4.00 -20.30 30.59
CA ILE A 178 4.96 -19.65 29.67
C ILE A 178 4.82 -18.13 29.78
N PHE A 179 5.35 -17.57 30.86
CA PHE A 179 5.74 -16.16 30.94
C PHE A 179 7.26 -16.09 31.09
#